data_AF-A0A4U5JDT9-F1
#
_entry.id   AF-A0A4U5JDT9-F1
#
_cell.length_a   1.000
_cell.length_b   1.000
_cell.length_c   1.000
_cell.angle_alpha   90.00
_cell.angle_beta   90.00
_cell.angle_gamma   90.00
#
_symmetry.space_group_name_H-M   'P 1'
#
loop_
_entity.id
_entity.type
_entity.pdbx_description
1 polymer ?
#
loop_
_entity_poly.entity_id
_entity_poly.type
_entity_poly.pdbx_seq_one_letter_code
_entity_poly.pdbx_strand_id
1 'polypeptide(L)'
;MHDFPDLLSDSVDDAAVTDVIEVGGGDTIAVTDHATHLYRSEGLLKDESIETFDHAVERITVRTKRRKSSIHLETIDSEASFTVPSEITDSVVESMMRGILLTNGVVSDDEDIAAIFRFSELTLIVTDQRLFEHVGSAVWDGDFETVEYADLSALDFERGSVATQVVLETRERRRRVKVPNEHAGTVRRVIQDAVFGFHDVGSIEELRTELADPDVEDPSGESSPSMETDRDVDAVATGSDPVDDDFVSAGWSPASDAGPVASSDRDDDRDGALRSTVASSSGETPSAPTANEPSAELDALVDRVDELSERVDRQTRLIESQRELIEQLVDELRRGR
;
A
#
# COMPACT_ATOMS: atom_id res chain seq x y z
N MET A 1 4.35 -29.02 -10.08
CA MET A 1 5.61 -28.81 -10.81
C MET A 1 5.21 -28.03 -12.04
N HIS A 2 5.39 -26.72 -12.02
CA HIS A 2 5.07 -25.88 -13.17
C HIS A 2 6.02 -26.25 -14.30
N ASP A 3 5.47 -26.52 -15.48
CA ASP A 3 6.26 -26.82 -16.68
C ASP A 3 6.75 -25.47 -17.20
N PHE A 4 7.97 -25.09 -16.82
CA PHE A 4 8.57 -23.83 -17.24
C PHE A 4 9.17 -23.97 -18.64
N PRO A 5 9.19 -22.90 -19.46
CA PRO A 5 10.02 -22.86 -20.65
C PRO A 5 11.48 -23.21 -20.32
N ASP A 6 12.17 -23.91 -21.24
CA ASP A 6 13.54 -24.37 -21.02
C ASP A 6 14.47 -23.22 -20.62
N LEU A 7 14.34 -22.04 -21.25
CA LEU A 7 15.14 -20.85 -20.91
C LEU A 7 14.91 -20.34 -19.50
N LEU A 8 13.68 -20.43 -18.99
CA LEU A 8 13.36 -20.01 -17.64
C LEU A 8 13.92 -21.01 -16.62
N SER A 9 13.77 -22.31 -16.90
CA SER A 9 14.37 -23.39 -16.10
C SER A 9 15.89 -23.26 -16.02
N ASP A 10 16.55 -23.02 -17.16
CA ASP A 10 18.01 -22.85 -17.24
C ASP A 10 18.50 -21.61 -16.46
N SER A 11 17.70 -20.54 -16.42
CA SER A 11 18.08 -19.28 -15.75
C SER A 11 17.90 -19.30 -14.24
N VAL A 12 16.87 -20.02 -13.77
CA VAL A 12 16.57 -20.21 -12.35
C VAL A 12 17.48 -21.28 -11.76
N ASP A 13 18.00 -22.19 -12.59
CA ASP A 13 18.88 -23.30 -12.18
C ASP A 13 18.22 -24.13 -11.06
N ASP A 14 18.98 -24.60 -10.07
CA ASP A 14 18.48 -25.26 -8.84
C ASP A 14 17.88 -24.27 -7.80
N ALA A 15 17.73 -22.97 -8.10
CA ALA A 15 17.20 -22.01 -7.15
C ALA A 15 15.71 -22.27 -6.87
N ALA A 16 15.32 -22.16 -5.59
CA ALA A 16 13.93 -22.30 -5.19
C ALA A 16 13.11 -21.13 -5.77
N VAL A 17 12.17 -21.45 -6.67
CA VAL A 17 11.21 -20.47 -7.16
C VAL A 17 10.20 -20.19 -6.06
N THR A 18 10.18 -18.96 -5.60
CA THR A 18 9.29 -18.47 -4.55
C THR A 18 7.93 -18.12 -5.13
N ASP A 19 7.88 -17.56 -6.35
CA ASP A 19 6.63 -17.23 -7.01
C ASP A 19 6.73 -17.21 -8.55
N VAL A 20 5.60 -17.41 -9.23
CA VAL A 20 5.47 -17.39 -10.70
C VAL A 20 4.23 -16.59 -11.09
N ILE A 21 4.43 -15.52 -11.84
CA ILE A 21 3.38 -14.58 -12.20
C ILE A 21 3.26 -14.50 -13.73
N GLU A 22 2.07 -14.80 -14.24
CA GLU A 22 1.78 -14.64 -15.67
C GLU A 22 1.57 -13.16 -16.00
N VAL A 23 2.38 -12.64 -16.93
CA VAL A 23 2.30 -11.25 -17.39
C VAL A 23 1.27 -11.11 -18.52
N GLY A 24 1.03 -12.20 -19.25
CA GLY A 24 0.12 -12.28 -20.38
C GLY A 24 0.85 -12.24 -21.72
N GLY A 25 0.23 -12.81 -22.75
CA GLY A 25 0.83 -12.94 -24.08
C GLY A 25 1.94 -13.99 -24.18
N GLY A 26 2.09 -14.86 -23.17
CA GLY A 26 3.16 -15.85 -23.05
C GLY A 26 4.32 -15.41 -22.16
N ASP A 27 4.35 -14.13 -21.75
CA ASP A 27 5.38 -13.59 -20.85
C ASP A 27 5.11 -14.02 -19.41
N THR A 28 6.17 -14.35 -18.68
CA THR A 28 6.11 -14.87 -17.30
C THR A 28 7.22 -14.24 -16.46
N ILE A 29 6.93 -13.96 -15.19
CA ILE A 29 7.92 -13.56 -14.21
C ILE A 29 8.10 -14.72 -13.22
N ALA A 30 9.33 -15.18 -13.04
CA ALA A 30 9.68 -16.07 -11.93
C ALA A 30 10.50 -15.29 -10.91
N VAL A 31 10.14 -15.40 -9.64
CA VAL A 31 10.84 -14.76 -8.54
C VAL A 31 11.52 -15.84 -7.70
N THR A 32 12.81 -15.66 -7.46
CA THR A 32 13.61 -16.45 -6.54
C THR A 32 14.01 -15.58 -5.35
N ASP A 33 14.69 -16.15 -4.35
CA ASP A 33 15.13 -15.38 -3.19
C ASP A 33 16.13 -14.28 -3.57
N HIS A 34 16.98 -14.50 -4.58
CA HIS A 34 18.07 -13.58 -4.94
C HIS A 34 17.87 -12.82 -6.26
N ALA A 35 16.89 -13.21 -7.08
CA ALA A 35 16.67 -12.57 -8.36
C ALA A 35 15.23 -12.73 -8.88
N THR A 36 14.84 -11.79 -9.73
CA THR A 36 13.62 -11.84 -10.53
C THR A 36 13.98 -12.06 -12.00
N HIS A 37 13.36 -13.06 -12.62
CA HIS A 37 13.57 -13.43 -14.00
C HIS A 37 12.32 -13.11 -14.82
N LEU A 38 12.44 -12.17 -15.76
CA LEU A 38 11.40 -11.83 -16.73
C LEU A 38 11.62 -12.63 -18.00
N TYR A 39 10.79 -13.64 -18.21
CA TYR A 39 10.68 -14.37 -19.45
C TYR A 39 9.76 -13.64 -20.42
N ARG A 40 10.26 -13.35 -21.62
CA ARG A 40 9.46 -12.88 -22.75
C ARG A 40 9.38 -13.93 -23.83
N SER A 41 8.15 -14.30 -24.14
CA SER A 41 7.85 -15.29 -25.17
C SER A 41 8.23 -14.81 -26.58
N GLU A 42 8.45 -15.76 -27.48
CA GLU A 42 8.70 -15.46 -28.89
C GLU A 42 7.49 -14.73 -29.50
N GLY A 43 7.75 -13.54 -30.04
CA GLY A 43 6.78 -12.74 -30.76
C GLY A 43 7.11 -12.66 -32.25
N LEU A 44 6.19 -12.08 -33.03
CA LEU A 44 6.35 -11.92 -34.50
C LEU A 44 7.63 -11.21 -34.94
N LEU A 45 8.27 -10.45 -34.04
CA LEU A 45 9.43 -9.59 -34.30
C LEU A 45 10.58 -9.79 -33.31
N LYS A 46 10.41 -10.64 -32.30
CA LYS A 46 11.38 -10.81 -31.23
C LYS A 46 11.46 -12.28 -30.87
N ASP A 47 12.69 -12.77 -30.82
CA ASP A 47 12.97 -14.09 -30.31
C ASP A 47 12.68 -14.16 -28.81
N GLU A 48 12.51 -15.39 -28.32
CA GLU A 48 12.42 -15.71 -26.90
C GLU A 48 13.61 -15.12 -26.13
N SER A 49 13.35 -14.49 -24.99
CA SER A 49 14.41 -13.85 -24.20
C SER A 49 14.12 -13.88 -22.71
N ILE A 50 15.20 -13.83 -21.93
CA ILE A 50 15.13 -13.75 -20.47
C ILE A 50 15.99 -12.60 -19.96
N GLU A 51 15.40 -11.78 -19.10
CA GLU A 51 16.07 -10.68 -18.39
C GLU A 51 16.08 -11.02 -16.90
N THR A 52 17.25 -10.95 -16.26
CA THR A 52 17.41 -11.24 -14.83
C THR A 52 17.75 -9.97 -14.07
N PHE A 53 17.06 -9.75 -12.95
CA PHE A 53 17.18 -8.59 -12.08
C PHE A 53 17.56 -9.07 -10.67
N ASP A 54 18.74 -8.71 -10.20
CA ASP A 54 19.24 -9.08 -8.87
C ASP A 54 18.42 -8.39 -7.75
N HIS A 55 18.28 -9.04 -6.60
CA HIS A 55 17.61 -8.54 -5.41
C HIS A 55 18.53 -7.81 -4.42
N ALA A 56 19.84 -7.83 -4.63
CA ALA A 56 20.84 -7.03 -3.91
C ALA A 56 20.77 -5.56 -4.36
N VAL A 57 19.60 -4.96 -4.23
CA VAL A 57 19.29 -3.59 -4.63
C VAL A 57 19.25 -2.68 -3.44
N GLU A 58 19.77 -1.47 -3.63
CA GLU A 58 19.70 -0.42 -2.62
C GLU A 58 18.34 0.26 -2.67
N ARG A 59 17.77 0.42 -3.86
CA ARG A 59 16.53 1.15 -4.03
C ARG A 59 15.61 0.54 -5.07
N ILE A 60 14.31 0.57 -4.77
CA ILE A 60 13.23 0.18 -5.67
C ILE A 60 12.24 1.32 -5.77
N THR A 61 11.90 1.69 -7.00
CA THR A 61 10.85 2.66 -7.27
C THR A 61 9.84 2.10 -8.27
N VAL A 62 8.56 2.32 -8.02
CA VAL A 62 7.50 1.89 -8.94
C VAL A 62 6.77 3.11 -9.46
N ARG A 63 6.74 3.26 -10.78
CA ARG A 63 6.03 4.33 -11.48
C ARG A 63 4.82 3.77 -12.18
N THR A 64 3.65 3.97 -11.58
CA THR A 64 2.37 3.51 -12.12
C THR A 64 1.86 4.47 -13.20
N LYS A 65 1.52 3.94 -14.38
CA LYS A 65 0.74 4.64 -15.42
C LYS A 65 -0.64 3.98 -15.55
N ARG A 66 -1.47 4.46 -16.49
CA ARG A 66 -2.86 3.99 -16.64
C ARG A 66 -3.01 2.48 -16.89
N ARG A 67 -2.09 1.86 -17.63
CA ARG A 67 -2.19 0.45 -18.07
C ARG A 67 -0.96 -0.39 -17.76
N LYS A 68 0.16 0.27 -17.46
CA LYS A 68 1.45 -0.36 -17.23
C LYS A 68 2.15 0.37 -16.10
N SER A 69 2.95 -0.35 -15.34
CA SER A 69 3.81 0.20 -14.30
C SER A 69 5.25 -0.14 -14.61
N SER A 70 6.15 0.81 -14.38
CA SER A 70 7.59 0.61 -14.52
C SER A 70 8.20 0.38 -13.14
N ILE A 71 8.90 -0.74 -12.98
CA ILE A 71 9.63 -1.09 -11.76
C ILE A 71 11.10 -0.78 -12.05
N HIS A 72 11.69 0.07 -11.21
CA HIS A 72 13.08 0.49 -11.28
C HIS A 72 13.83 -0.09 -10.09
N LEU A 73 14.97 -0.71 -10.36
CA LEU A 73 15.88 -1.30 -9.41
C LEU A 73 17.21 -0.57 -9.53
N GLU A 74 17.69 -0.01 -8.44
CA GLU A 74 18.90 0.80 -8.38
C GLU A 74 19.89 0.18 -7.38
N THR A 75 21.15 0.16 -7.80
CA THR A 75 22.33 -0.21 -7.01
C THR A 75 23.35 0.92 -7.15
N ILE A 76 24.42 0.91 -6.34
CA ILE A 76 25.53 1.87 -6.47
C ILE A 76 26.07 1.95 -7.90
N ASP A 77 26.17 0.80 -8.58
CA ASP A 77 26.90 0.66 -9.83
C ASP A 77 25.98 0.50 -11.06
N SER A 78 24.68 0.25 -10.88
CA SER A 78 23.76 -0.05 -11.96
C SER A 78 22.31 0.34 -11.66
N GLU A 79 21.60 0.72 -12.72
CA GLU A 79 20.14 0.88 -12.72
C GLU A 79 19.55 -0.08 -13.76
N ALA A 80 18.53 -0.83 -13.35
CA ALA A 80 17.75 -1.71 -14.20
C ALA A 80 16.26 -1.38 -14.07
N SER A 81 15.49 -1.60 -15.13
CA SER A 81 14.04 -1.43 -15.05
C SER A 81 13.32 -2.33 -16.02
N PHE A 82 12.10 -2.71 -15.65
CA PHE A 82 11.19 -3.44 -16.52
C PHE A 82 9.76 -2.95 -16.30
N THR A 83 8.86 -3.32 -17.22
CA THR A 83 7.49 -2.85 -17.22
C THR A 83 6.52 -4.01 -17.23
N VAL A 84 5.53 -3.93 -16.35
CA VAL A 84 4.45 -4.92 -16.21
C VAL A 84 3.08 -4.25 -16.39
N PRO A 85 2.02 -4.99 -16.75
CA PRO A 85 0.65 -4.51 -16.63
C PRO A 85 0.37 -3.98 -15.22
N SER A 86 -0.41 -2.90 -15.14
CA SER A 86 -0.71 -2.28 -13.84
C SER A 86 -1.46 -3.21 -12.88
N GLU A 87 -2.23 -4.16 -13.42
CA GLU A 87 -3.03 -5.13 -12.64
C GLU A 87 -2.18 -6.11 -11.83
N ILE A 88 -1.00 -6.50 -12.34
CA ILE A 88 -0.11 -7.46 -11.67
C ILE A 88 1.02 -6.78 -10.92
N THR A 89 1.12 -5.45 -10.97
CA THR A 89 2.28 -4.72 -10.44
C THR A 89 2.47 -4.98 -8.95
N ASP A 90 1.39 -4.94 -8.18
CA ASP A 90 1.48 -5.11 -6.73
C ASP A 90 1.90 -6.53 -6.36
N SER A 91 1.39 -7.55 -7.06
CA SER A 91 1.82 -8.95 -6.89
C SER A 91 3.29 -9.14 -7.23
N VAL A 92 3.78 -8.56 -8.35
CA VAL A 92 5.20 -8.63 -8.71
C VAL A 92 6.06 -7.96 -7.65
N VAL A 93 5.70 -6.76 -7.20
CA VAL A 93 6.45 -6.02 -6.19
C VAL A 93 6.45 -6.75 -4.85
N GLU A 94 5.32 -7.35 -4.45
CA GLU A 94 5.20 -8.12 -3.21
C GLU A 94 6.15 -9.33 -3.23
N SER A 95 6.13 -10.11 -4.31
CA SER A 95 6.98 -11.30 -4.45
C SER A 95 8.47 -10.91 -4.51
N MET A 96 8.82 -9.85 -5.24
CA MET A 96 10.18 -9.31 -5.30
C MET A 96 10.68 -8.85 -3.93
N MET A 97 9.85 -8.10 -3.20
CA MET A 97 10.24 -7.53 -1.91
C MET A 97 10.60 -8.61 -0.89
N ARG A 98 9.97 -9.79 -0.96
CA ARG A 98 10.38 -10.93 -0.14
C ARG A 98 11.84 -11.31 -0.36
N GLY A 99 12.23 -11.54 -1.60
CA GLY A 99 13.62 -11.87 -1.93
C GLY A 99 14.60 -10.73 -1.61
N ILE A 100 14.16 -9.47 -1.76
CA ILE A 100 15.01 -8.29 -1.49
C ILE A 100 15.27 -8.14 0.00
N LEU A 101 14.26 -8.32 0.86
CA LEU A 101 14.45 -8.26 2.30
C LEU A 101 15.38 -9.40 2.79
N LEU A 102 15.24 -10.60 2.24
CA LEU A 102 16.12 -11.74 2.53
C LEU A 102 17.55 -11.47 2.07
N THR A 103 17.73 -11.06 0.81
CA THR A 103 19.05 -10.83 0.21
C THR A 103 19.82 -9.70 0.89
N ASN A 104 19.13 -8.65 1.35
CA ASN A 104 19.74 -7.57 2.12
C ASN A 104 19.94 -7.91 3.61
N GLY A 105 19.53 -9.11 4.06
CA GLY A 105 19.66 -9.55 5.46
C GLY A 105 18.78 -8.77 6.43
N VAL A 106 17.68 -8.20 5.93
CA VAL A 106 16.70 -7.45 6.72
C VAL A 106 15.77 -8.41 7.45
N VAL A 107 15.33 -9.46 6.76
CA VAL A 107 14.56 -10.58 7.31
C VAL A 107 15.38 -11.86 7.21
N SER A 108 15.12 -12.79 8.13
CA SER A 108 15.76 -14.11 8.15
C SER A 108 15.00 -15.11 7.27
N ASP A 109 15.61 -16.22 6.87
CA ASP A 109 14.97 -17.26 6.06
C ASP A 109 13.75 -17.93 6.74
N ASP A 110 13.66 -17.82 8.07
CA ASP A 110 12.56 -18.32 8.90
C ASP A 110 11.45 -17.30 9.18
N GLU A 111 11.59 -16.07 8.71
CA GLU A 111 10.61 -14.99 8.91
C GLU A 111 9.68 -14.89 7.69
N ASP A 112 8.38 -15.02 7.93
CA ASP A 112 7.35 -15.00 6.91
C ASP A 112 6.77 -13.60 6.72
N ILE A 113 6.75 -13.12 5.48
CA ILE A 113 6.05 -11.87 5.13
C ILE A 113 4.56 -12.16 4.99
N ALA A 114 3.75 -11.50 5.82
CA ALA A 114 2.30 -11.62 5.85
C ALA A 114 1.60 -10.71 4.82
N ALA A 115 2.08 -9.46 4.66
CA ALA A 115 1.61 -8.56 3.60
C ALA A 115 2.54 -7.36 3.40
N ILE A 116 2.48 -6.78 2.20
CA ILE A 116 3.10 -5.49 1.87
C ILE A 116 2.01 -4.51 1.43
N PHE A 117 1.92 -3.37 2.11
CA PHE A 117 1.02 -2.29 1.75
C PHE A 117 1.81 -1.11 1.22
N ARG A 118 1.39 -0.60 0.06
CA ARG A 118 1.98 0.58 -0.58
C ARG A 118 0.95 1.68 -0.67
N PHE A 119 1.24 2.79 -0.01
CA PHE A 119 0.54 4.06 -0.12
C PHE A 119 1.47 5.08 -0.78
N SER A 120 0.94 6.23 -1.21
CA SER A 120 1.70 7.20 -2.02
C SER A 120 3.09 7.56 -1.49
N GLU A 121 3.24 7.68 -0.17
CA GLU A 121 4.52 8.04 0.49
C GLU A 121 4.86 7.10 1.66
N LEU A 122 4.18 5.97 1.76
CA LEU A 122 4.32 5.06 2.89
C LEU A 122 4.25 3.62 2.40
N THR A 123 5.29 2.85 2.69
CA THR A 123 5.30 1.40 2.52
C THR A 123 5.29 0.76 3.91
N LEU A 124 4.36 -0.15 4.14
CA LEU A 124 4.20 -0.88 5.39
C LEU A 124 4.35 -2.37 5.10
N ILE A 125 5.33 -3.01 5.72
CA ILE A 125 5.59 -4.45 5.57
C ILE A 125 5.28 -5.11 6.90
N VAL A 126 4.42 -6.12 6.87
CA VAL A 126 4.02 -6.88 8.06
C VAL A 126 4.59 -8.28 7.91
N THR A 127 5.41 -8.70 8.85
CA THR A 127 5.93 -10.08 8.95
C THR A 127 5.29 -10.77 10.15
N ASP A 128 5.61 -12.04 10.35
CA ASP A 128 5.22 -12.78 11.54
C ASP A 128 5.99 -12.37 12.81
N GLN A 129 7.11 -11.66 12.68
CA GLN A 129 7.97 -11.27 13.82
C GLN A 129 7.99 -9.76 14.10
N ARG A 130 7.73 -8.93 13.09
CA ARG A 130 7.92 -7.48 13.16
C ARG A 130 7.16 -6.72 12.08
N LEU A 131 7.19 -5.41 12.21
CA LEU A 131 6.61 -4.49 11.24
C LEU A 131 7.66 -3.48 10.80
N PHE A 132 7.75 -3.27 9.48
CA PHE A 132 8.60 -2.26 8.86
C PHE A 132 7.75 -1.13 8.31
N GLU A 133 8.16 0.09 8.64
CA GLU A 133 7.59 1.32 8.11
C GLU A 133 8.67 2.02 7.28
N HIS A 134 8.39 2.26 6.01
CA HIS A 134 9.23 3.07 5.14
C HIS A 134 8.42 4.28 4.67
N VAL A 135 8.96 5.49 4.88
CA VAL A 135 8.32 6.75 4.47
C VAL A 135 9.09 7.31 3.28
N GLY A 136 8.47 7.29 2.12
CA GLY A 136 9.09 7.73 0.88
C GLY A 136 8.28 7.36 -0.36
N SER A 137 8.71 7.93 -1.49
CA SER A 137 8.20 7.56 -2.81
C SER A 137 8.83 6.27 -3.35
N ALA A 138 9.95 5.86 -2.76
CA ALA A 138 10.54 4.55 -3.01
C ALA A 138 9.68 3.47 -2.33
N VAL A 139 9.70 2.27 -2.89
CA VAL A 139 9.17 1.08 -2.21
C VAL A 139 10.16 0.62 -1.15
N TRP A 140 11.43 0.76 -1.48
CA TRP A 140 12.57 0.36 -0.68
C TRP A 140 13.72 1.30 -1.02
N ASP A 141 14.45 1.78 -0.02
CA ASP A 141 15.72 2.49 -0.19
C ASP A 141 16.72 2.23 0.96
N GLY A 142 16.45 1.22 1.79
CA GLY A 142 17.24 0.87 2.97
C GLY A 142 16.93 1.70 4.23
N ASP A 143 16.22 2.82 4.12
CA ASP A 143 15.83 3.64 5.28
C ASP A 143 14.45 3.21 5.80
N PHE A 144 14.42 2.37 6.82
CA PHE A 144 13.18 1.87 7.42
C PHE A 144 13.18 1.93 8.95
N GLU A 145 11.98 2.02 9.49
CA GLU A 145 11.69 2.01 10.91
C GLU A 145 11.08 0.66 11.28
N THR A 146 11.71 -0.08 12.20
CA THR A 146 11.25 -1.41 12.62
C THR A 146 10.60 -1.39 14.00
N VAL A 147 9.52 -2.13 14.15
CA VAL A 147 8.90 -2.46 15.44
C VAL A 147 8.88 -3.98 15.57
N GLU A 148 9.68 -4.51 16.49
CA GLU A 148 9.65 -5.94 16.83
C GLU A 148 8.45 -6.24 17.72
N TYR A 149 7.74 -7.33 17.45
CA TYR A 149 6.58 -7.71 18.24
C TYR A 149 6.98 -8.11 19.67
N ALA A 150 8.19 -8.62 19.86
CA ALA A 150 8.75 -8.91 21.18
C ALA A 150 8.86 -7.67 22.10
N ASP A 151 9.05 -6.48 21.53
CA ASP A 151 9.19 -5.21 22.27
C ASP A 151 7.87 -4.42 22.36
N LEU A 152 6.80 -4.95 21.77
CA LEU A 152 5.50 -4.31 21.77
C LEU A 152 4.93 -4.30 23.19
N SER A 153 4.48 -3.15 23.66
CA SER A 153 3.78 -2.99 24.95
C SER A 153 2.29 -2.68 24.77
N ALA A 154 1.90 -2.09 23.64
CA ALA A 154 0.50 -1.92 23.30
C ALA A 154 0.29 -1.79 21.78
N LEU A 155 -0.87 -2.26 21.33
CA LEU A 155 -1.39 -2.10 19.98
C LEU A 155 -2.78 -1.46 20.04
N ASP A 156 -2.97 -0.37 19.30
CA ASP A 156 -4.29 0.26 19.16
C ASP A 156 -4.53 0.80 17.75
N PHE A 157 -5.80 1.02 17.42
CA PHE A 157 -6.23 1.51 16.11
C PHE A 157 -7.20 2.68 16.28
N GLU A 158 -6.71 3.89 16.04
CA GLU A 158 -7.51 5.11 16.19
C GLU A 158 -8.10 5.53 14.84
N ARG A 159 -9.43 5.43 14.69
CA ARG A 159 -10.10 5.83 13.45
C ARG A 159 -10.18 7.35 13.34
N GLY A 160 -9.50 7.91 12.33
CA GLY A 160 -9.61 9.32 11.96
C GLY A 160 -10.56 9.58 10.80
N SER A 161 -10.82 10.87 10.53
CA SER A 161 -11.66 11.29 9.40
C SER A 161 -11.05 10.97 8.03
N VAL A 162 -9.73 11.11 7.90
CA VAL A 162 -8.99 10.90 6.64
C VAL A 162 -8.26 9.56 6.62
N ALA A 163 -7.64 9.21 7.76
CA ALA A 163 -6.82 8.02 7.89
C ALA A 163 -7.00 7.41 9.29
N THR A 164 -6.88 6.10 9.36
CA THR A 164 -6.80 5.35 10.61
C THR A 164 -5.34 5.35 11.05
N GLN A 165 -5.10 5.59 12.34
CA GLN A 165 -3.77 5.54 12.92
C GLN A 165 -3.56 4.17 13.57
N VAL A 166 -2.57 3.44 13.08
CA VAL A 166 -2.06 2.25 13.77
C VAL A 166 -1.07 2.75 14.82
N VAL A 167 -1.40 2.52 16.09
CA VAL A 167 -0.61 2.95 17.24
C VAL A 167 0.16 1.74 17.76
N LEU A 168 1.48 1.81 17.68
CA LEU A 168 2.39 0.79 18.16
C LEU A 168 3.19 1.38 19.31
N GLU A 169 3.01 0.85 20.52
CA GLU A 169 3.80 1.26 21.68
C GLU A 169 4.86 0.21 21.96
N THR A 170 6.07 0.70 22.20
CA THR A 170 7.22 -0.08 22.67
C THR A 170 7.72 0.57 23.96
N ARG A 171 8.59 -0.13 24.71
CA ARG A 171 9.21 0.42 25.92
C ARG A 171 9.93 1.76 25.69
N GLU A 172 10.45 1.98 24.48
CA GLU A 172 11.24 3.17 24.16
C GLU A 172 10.40 4.31 23.57
N ARG A 173 9.39 3.99 22.76
CA ARG A 173 8.61 4.98 22.01
C ARG A 173 7.23 4.49 21.60
N ARG A 174 6.30 5.45 21.50
CA ARG A 174 5.00 5.31 20.84
C ARG A 174 5.10 5.78 19.40
N ARG A 175 4.67 4.94 18.46
CA ARG A 175 4.63 5.22 17.02
C ARG A 175 3.19 5.25 16.52
N ARG A 176 2.97 6.05 15.47
CA ARG A 176 1.66 6.26 14.85
C ARG A 176 1.79 6.24 13.34
N VAL A 177 1.38 5.13 12.73
CA VAL A 177 1.39 4.95 11.27
C VAL A 177 0.04 5.35 10.71
N LYS A 178 0.01 6.23 9.70
CA LYS A 178 -1.24 6.66 9.06
C LYS A 178 -1.59 5.75 7.90
N VAL A 179 -2.73 5.08 8.01
CA VAL A 179 -3.25 4.19 6.98
C VAL A 179 -4.50 4.82 6.37
N PRO A 180 -4.58 4.99 5.03
CA PRO A 180 -5.79 5.46 4.36
C PRO A 180 -7.01 4.62 4.76
N ASN A 181 -8.14 5.30 5.00
CA ASN A 181 -9.35 4.64 5.53
C ASN A 181 -9.89 3.50 4.66
N GLU A 182 -9.63 3.53 3.34
CA GLU A 182 -10.02 2.47 2.41
C GLU A 182 -9.28 1.14 2.64
N HIS A 183 -8.05 1.21 3.17
CA HIS A 183 -7.21 0.04 3.45
C HIS A 183 -7.15 -0.31 4.94
N ALA A 184 -7.65 0.57 5.81
CA ALA A 184 -7.54 0.42 7.27
C ALA A 184 -8.10 -0.92 7.79
N GLY A 185 -9.19 -1.43 7.21
CA GLY A 185 -9.76 -2.72 7.60
C GLY A 185 -8.81 -3.89 7.31
N THR A 186 -8.23 -3.92 6.11
CA THR A 186 -7.27 -4.96 5.70
C THR A 186 -5.98 -4.88 6.51
N VAL A 187 -5.40 -3.68 6.65
CA VAL A 187 -4.17 -3.47 7.42
C VAL A 187 -4.36 -3.88 8.88
N ARG A 188 -5.47 -3.46 9.50
CA ARG A 188 -5.78 -3.84 10.88
C ARG A 188 -5.84 -5.36 11.04
N ARG A 189 -6.56 -6.04 10.14
CA ARG A 189 -6.69 -7.50 10.19
C ARG A 189 -5.33 -8.18 10.08
N VAL A 190 -4.53 -7.82 9.07
CA VAL A 190 -3.20 -8.45 8.87
C VAL A 190 -2.27 -8.21 10.06
N ILE A 191 -2.21 -6.99 10.60
CA ILE A 191 -1.38 -6.70 11.77
C ILE A 191 -1.88 -7.46 12.99
N GLN A 192 -3.19 -7.53 13.21
CA GLN A 192 -3.76 -8.29 14.32
C GLN A 192 -3.44 -9.78 14.16
N ASP A 193 -3.68 -10.37 13.00
CA ASP A 193 -3.39 -11.78 12.72
C ASP A 193 -1.91 -12.11 12.98
N ALA A 194 -0.99 -11.25 12.54
CA ALA A 194 0.45 -11.42 12.74
C ALA A 194 0.88 -11.29 14.21
N VAL A 195 0.46 -10.21 14.89
CA VAL A 195 0.80 -9.97 16.30
C VAL A 195 0.17 -11.04 17.21
N PHE A 196 -1.06 -11.44 16.92
CA PHE A 196 -1.75 -12.50 17.66
C PHE A 196 -1.08 -13.85 17.46
N GLY A 197 -0.65 -14.16 16.23
CA GLY A 197 0.14 -15.36 15.93
C GLY A 197 1.48 -15.37 16.68
N PHE A 198 2.18 -14.23 16.74
CA PHE A 198 3.47 -14.11 17.42
C PHE A 198 3.37 -14.30 18.94
N HIS A 199 2.36 -13.70 19.58
CA HIS A 199 2.14 -13.81 21.02
C HIS A 199 1.29 -15.03 21.42
N ASP A 200 0.84 -15.85 20.46
CA ASP A 200 -0.05 -17.01 20.67
C ASP A 200 -1.36 -16.63 21.43
N VAL A 201 -1.97 -15.51 21.05
CA VAL A 201 -3.22 -14.98 21.64
C VAL A 201 -4.36 -15.00 20.63
N GLY A 202 -5.60 -15.11 21.09
CA GLY A 202 -6.80 -15.13 20.24
C GLY A 202 -7.50 -13.77 20.11
N SER A 203 -7.12 -12.76 20.89
CA SER A 203 -7.80 -11.46 20.88
C SER A 203 -6.94 -10.28 21.35
N ILE A 204 -7.41 -9.06 21.07
CA ILE A 204 -6.75 -7.82 21.52
C ILE A 204 -6.76 -7.67 23.05
N GLU A 205 -7.75 -8.24 23.74
CA GLU A 205 -7.84 -8.18 25.21
C GLU A 205 -6.84 -9.14 25.86
N GLU A 206 -6.68 -10.33 25.29
CA GLU A 206 -5.63 -11.29 25.67
C GLU A 206 -4.24 -10.70 25.41
N LEU A 207 -4.02 -10.07 24.24
CA LEU A 207 -2.77 -9.37 23.95
C LEU A 207 -2.47 -8.31 25.01
N ARG A 208 -3.45 -7.46 25.37
CA ARG A 208 -3.26 -6.44 26.41
C ARG A 208 -2.91 -7.03 27.77
N THR A 209 -3.43 -8.23 28.08
CA THR A 209 -3.12 -8.93 29.32
C THR A 209 -1.71 -9.49 29.30
N GLU A 210 -1.28 -10.06 28.17
CA GLU A 210 0.08 -10.59 27.98
C GLU A 210 1.13 -9.48 28.00
N LEU A 211 0.82 -8.33 27.38
CA LEU A 211 1.72 -7.17 27.33
C LEU A 211 1.67 -6.30 28.58
N ALA A 212 0.74 -6.56 29.52
CA ALA A 212 0.67 -5.81 30.77
C ALA A 212 1.92 -6.07 31.61
N ASP A 213 2.68 -5.02 31.87
CA ASP A 213 3.86 -5.11 32.72
C ASP A 213 3.43 -5.42 34.17
N PRO A 214 3.89 -6.53 34.79
CA PRO A 214 3.51 -6.88 36.17
C PRO A 214 3.96 -5.85 37.21
N ASP A 215 4.88 -4.93 36.85
CA ASP A 215 5.38 -3.87 37.72
C ASP A 215 4.63 -2.52 37.56
N VAL A 216 3.61 -2.45 36.70
CA VAL A 216 2.71 -1.29 36.60
C VAL A 216 1.43 -1.60 37.37
N GLU A 217 1.44 -1.32 38.68
CA GLU A 217 0.19 -1.10 39.43
C GLU A 217 -0.56 0.05 38.77
N ASP A 218 -1.65 -0.27 38.09
CA ASP A 218 -2.60 0.72 37.58
C ASP A 218 -3.13 1.58 38.75
N PRO A 219 -2.89 2.90 38.80
CA PRO A 219 -3.49 3.76 39.82
C PRO A 219 -4.98 4.03 39.58
N SER A 220 -5.61 3.43 38.57
CA SER A 220 -7.02 3.64 38.21
C SER A 220 -8.01 2.76 38.98
N GLY A 221 -7.66 2.40 40.22
CA GLY A 221 -8.53 1.72 41.18
C GLY A 221 -9.44 2.66 41.98
N GLU A 222 -9.92 3.77 41.43
CA GLU A 222 -10.98 4.56 42.09
C GLU A 222 -12.35 4.01 41.72
N SER A 223 -12.76 3.01 42.49
CA SER A 223 -14.17 2.65 42.67
C SER A 223 -14.98 3.90 43.02
N SER A 224 -15.76 4.39 42.06
CA SER A 224 -16.80 5.38 42.35
C SER A 224 -17.86 4.71 43.23
N PRO A 225 -18.22 5.29 44.39
CA PRO A 225 -19.18 4.69 45.29
C PRO A 225 -20.59 4.75 44.70
N SER A 226 -21.28 3.63 44.85
CA SER A 226 -22.68 3.39 44.55
C SER A 226 -23.57 4.50 45.11
N MET A 227 -24.35 5.15 44.25
CA MET A 227 -25.53 5.91 44.68
C MET A 227 -26.77 5.14 44.20
N GLU A 228 -27.42 4.51 45.16
CA GLU A 228 -28.71 3.86 45.02
C GLU A 228 -29.76 4.88 44.56
N THR A 229 -30.60 4.52 43.59
CA THR A 229 -31.95 5.07 43.52
C THR A 229 -32.89 4.02 42.96
N ASP A 230 -33.60 3.38 43.88
CA ASP A 230 -34.82 2.62 43.64
C ASP A 230 -35.77 3.30 42.66
N ARG A 231 -36.22 2.53 41.67
CA ARG A 231 -37.60 2.57 41.19
C ARG A 231 -37.92 1.33 40.36
N ASP A 232 -38.53 0.35 41.03
CA ASP A 232 -39.45 -0.62 40.44
C ASP A 232 -40.49 0.06 39.54
N VAL A 233 -40.72 -0.45 38.33
CA VAL A 233 -41.87 -1.32 38.07
C VAL A 233 -41.87 -1.92 36.65
N ASP A 234 -42.15 -3.22 36.67
CA ASP A 234 -42.96 -4.04 35.76
C ASP A 234 -42.37 -4.70 34.51
N ALA A 235 -42.71 -5.99 34.47
CA ALA A 235 -42.23 -7.02 33.59
C ALA A 235 -43.14 -7.17 32.36
N VAL A 236 -42.55 -7.45 31.21
CA VAL A 236 -43.16 -8.30 30.18
C VAL A 236 -42.08 -9.25 29.68
N ALA A 237 -42.26 -10.52 30.03
CA ALA A 237 -41.63 -11.63 29.37
C ALA A 237 -42.40 -11.93 28.07
N THR A 238 -41.68 -12.16 26.97
CA THR A 238 -41.98 -13.17 25.93
C THR A 238 -41.03 -12.99 24.75
N GLY A 239 -40.44 -14.09 24.25
CA GLY A 239 -40.02 -14.18 22.85
C GLY A 239 -38.63 -14.73 22.65
N SER A 240 -38.59 -16.00 22.25
CA SER A 240 -37.43 -16.80 21.88
C SER A 240 -36.69 -16.35 20.61
N ASP A 241 -35.41 -16.71 20.58
CA ASP A 241 -34.57 -17.15 19.44
C ASP A 241 -34.03 -16.14 18.40
N PRO A 242 -32.87 -16.48 17.78
CA PRO A 242 -31.87 -15.55 17.24
C PRO A 242 -32.23 -15.10 15.83
N VAL A 243 -31.69 -13.95 15.43
CA VAL A 243 -31.76 -13.48 14.05
C VAL A 243 -30.38 -13.49 13.41
N ASP A 244 -30.37 -14.16 12.27
CA ASP A 244 -29.32 -14.36 11.28
C ASP A 244 -28.42 -13.15 10.99
N ASP A 245 -27.14 -13.48 10.87
CA ASP A 245 -26.13 -12.76 10.11
C ASP A 245 -26.37 -13.04 8.62
N ASP A 246 -26.85 -12.04 7.87
CA ASP A 246 -26.85 -12.05 6.41
C ASP A 246 -26.27 -10.72 5.92
N PHE A 247 -24.94 -10.62 5.91
CA PHE A 247 -24.26 -9.72 4.99
C PHE A 247 -23.55 -10.56 3.92
N VAL A 248 -24.23 -10.66 2.79
CA VAL A 248 -23.78 -11.28 1.55
C VAL A 248 -22.38 -10.79 1.15
N SER A 249 -21.36 -11.61 1.42
CA SER A 249 -20.09 -11.54 0.71
C SER A 249 -20.33 -12.03 -0.72
N ALA A 250 -20.28 -11.10 -1.68
CA ALA A 250 -20.25 -11.46 -3.09
C ALA A 250 -18.96 -12.25 -3.36
N GLY A 251 -19.15 -13.54 -3.60
CA GLY A 251 -18.11 -14.55 -3.69
C GLY A 251 -17.17 -14.36 -4.88
N TRP A 252 -15.90 -14.52 -4.57
CA TRP A 252 -14.90 -15.11 -5.44
C TRP A 252 -15.32 -16.53 -5.85
N SER A 253 -15.09 -16.90 -7.12
CA SER A 253 -15.01 -18.31 -7.53
C SER A 253 -14.08 -18.46 -8.75
N PRO A 254 -13.42 -19.63 -8.90
CA PRO A 254 -12.16 -19.80 -9.61
C PRO A 254 -12.32 -20.23 -11.08
N ALA A 255 -11.18 -20.27 -11.78
CA ALA A 255 -11.01 -20.59 -13.19
C ALA A 255 -11.38 -22.03 -13.61
N SER A 256 -11.94 -22.20 -14.82
CA SER A 256 -11.27 -22.85 -15.97
C SER A 256 -12.23 -23.26 -17.12
N ASP A 257 -11.76 -22.98 -18.34
CA ASP A 257 -11.79 -23.80 -19.58
C ASP A 257 -12.67 -23.43 -20.80
N ALA A 258 -11.97 -23.45 -21.95
CA ALA A 258 -12.33 -23.68 -23.36
C ALA A 258 -13.05 -22.62 -24.25
N GLY A 259 -12.22 -21.92 -25.07
CA GLY A 259 -12.31 -21.99 -26.55
C GLY A 259 -13.17 -20.97 -27.34
N PRO A 260 -12.95 -20.84 -28.68
CA PRO A 260 -12.36 -19.63 -29.26
C PRO A 260 -13.29 -18.85 -30.21
N VAL A 261 -13.02 -17.55 -30.39
CA VAL A 261 -13.39 -16.80 -31.62
C VAL A 261 -12.34 -15.76 -31.96
N ALA A 262 -11.85 -15.85 -33.20
CA ALA A 262 -10.92 -14.95 -33.85
C ALA A 262 -11.64 -13.74 -34.48
N SER A 263 -10.81 -12.83 -34.98
CA SER A 263 -11.07 -11.70 -35.91
C SER A 263 -11.51 -10.38 -35.26
N SER A 264 -11.04 -9.20 -35.66
CA SER A 264 -9.91 -8.73 -36.49
C SER A 264 -10.01 -7.19 -36.53
N ASP A 265 -8.88 -6.52 -36.77
CA ASP A 265 -8.74 -5.23 -37.46
C ASP A 265 -9.07 -3.88 -36.76
N ARG A 266 -7.97 -3.12 -36.59
CA ARG A 266 -7.65 -1.81 -37.20
C ARG A 266 -7.74 -0.51 -36.39
N ASP A 267 -6.61 0.19 -36.53
CA ASP A 267 -6.29 1.61 -36.38
C ASP A 267 -7.34 2.58 -36.94
N ASP A 268 -7.47 3.76 -36.34
CA ASP A 268 -6.99 5.06 -36.89
C ASP A 268 -7.56 6.23 -36.08
N ASP A 269 -6.65 7.14 -35.75
CA ASP A 269 -6.69 8.58 -35.47
C ASP A 269 -8.02 9.39 -35.33
N ARG A 270 -7.90 10.42 -34.46
CA ARG A 270 -8.13 11.88 -34.70
C ARG A 270 -8.94 12.61 -33.62
N ASP A 271 -8.20 13.46 -32.92
CA ASP A 271 -8.44 14.90 -32.69
C ASP A 271 -9.78 15.50 -33.17
N GLY A 272 -10.46 16.26 -32.30
CA GLY A 272 -11.69 16.97 -32.65
C GLY A 272 -12.37 17.70 -31.49
N ALA A 273 -12.02 18.97 -31.35
CA ALA A 273 -12.51 19.94 -30.38
C ALA A 273 -14.05 20.21 -30.39
N LEU A 274 -14.55 20.53 -29.18
CA LEU A 274 -15.61 21.48 -28.82
C LEU A 274 -16.92 21.53 -29.64
N ARG A 275 -18.05 21.28 -28.97
CA ARG A 275 -19.16 22.26 -28.88
C ARG A 275 -20.28 21.86 -27.91
N SER A 276 -20.68 22.87 -27.14
CA SER A 276 -21.78 22.92 -26.17
C SER A 276 -23.15 22.90 -26.85
N THR A 277 -24.11 22.17 -26.27
CA THR A 277 -25.54 22.51 -26.32
C THR A 277 -26.25 22.05 -25.05
N VAL A 278 -26.82 23.04 -24.37
CA VAL A 278 -27.77 22.96 -23.27
C VAL A 278 -29.13 22.40 -23.72
N ALA A 279 -29.78 21.61 -22.86
CA ALA A 279 -31.25 21.46 -22.83
C ALA A 279 -31.71 21.04 -21.44
N SER A 280 -32.56 21.88 -20.87
CA SER A 280 -33.14 21.81 -19.52
C SER A 280 -34.22 20.74 -19.36
N SER A 281 -34.37 20.21 -18.15
CA SER A 281 -35.67 19.74 -17.66
C SER A 281 -35.84 20.07 -16.17
N SER A 282 -36.82 20.92 -15.92
CA SER A 282 -37.25 21.45 -14.62
C SER A 282 -37.94 20.39 -13.74
N GLY A 283 -37.79 20.54 -12.43
CA GLY A 283 -38.65 19.93 -11.41
C GLY A 283 -38.47 20.67 -10.09
N GLU A 284 -39.43 21.54 -9.73
CA GLU A 284 -39.35 22.47 -8.60
C GLU A 284 -40.43 22.14 -7.53
N THR A 285 -39.98 21.80 -6.30
CA THR A 285 -40.50 22.15 -4.94
C THR A 285 -41.74 21.45 -4.32
N PRO A 286 -41.95 21.44 -2.96
CA PRO A 286 -41.41 22.39 -1.96
C PRO A 286 -41.01 21.92 -0.53
N SER A 287 -40.33 22.87 0.14
CA SER A 287 -40.35 23.25 1.57
C SER A 287 -39.16 22.89 2.49
N ALA A 288 -38.51 23.97 2.96
CA ALA A 288 -37.32 24.10 3.82
C ALA A 288 -37.70 24.23 5.33
N PRO A 289 -36.78 24.44 6.32
CA PRO A 289 -35.71 25.46 6.33
C PRO A 289 -34.35 25.12 7.01
N THR A 290 -33.35 26.01 6.76
CA THR A 290 -32.03 26.22 7.42
C THR A 290 -30.89 25.28 6.98
N ALA A 291 -29.67 25.68 6.63
CA ALA A 291 -28.95 26.97 6.59
C ALA A 291 -27.89 26.96 5.45
N ASN A 292 -27.36 28.12 5.15
CA ASN A 292 -26.83 28.54 3.86
C ASN A 292 -25.29 28.46 3.79
N GLU A 293 -24.67 27.28 3.76
CA GLU A 293 -23.19 27.14 3.85
C GLU A 293 -22.41 26.44 2.71
N PRO A 294 -22.97 25.57 1.83
CA PRO A 294 -22.10 24.77 0.94
C PRO A 294 -21.48 25.58 -0.21
N SER A 295 -22.10 26.69 -0.64
CA SER A 295 -21.55 27.54 -1.70
C SER A 295 -20.42 28.43 -1.20
N ALA A 296 -20.54 28.94 0.04
CA ALA A 296 -19.51 29.80 0.63
C ALA A 296 -18.26 29.01 1.01
N GLU A 297 -18.43 27.76 1.44
CA GLU A 297 -17.31 26.84 1.67
C GLU A 297 -16.61 26.45 0.37
N LEU A 298 -17.37 26.23 -0.72
CA LEU A 298 -16.81 25.96 -2.04
C LEU A 298 -16.03 27.17 -2.60
N ASP A 299 -16.57 28.38 -2.48
CA ASP A 299 -15.89 29.61 -2.91
C ASP A 299 -14.60 29.84 -2.09
N ALA A 300 -14.63 29.59 -0.77
CA ALA A 300 -13.44 29.68 0.08
C ALA A 300 -12.37 28.63 -0.25
N LEU A 301 -12.77 27.44 -0.71
CA LEU A 301 -11.86 26.40 -1.18
C LEU A 301 -11.21 26.80 -2.52
N VAL A 302 -11.96 27.42 -3.44
CA VAL A 302 -11.42 27.93 -4.71
C VAL A 302 -10.39 29.04 -4.46
N ASP A 303 -10.72 30.00 -3.60
CA ASP A 303 -9.77 31.07 -3.22
C ASP A 303 -8.49 30.50 -2.58
N ARG A 304 -8.61 29.47 -1.74
CA ARG A 304 -7.46 28.79 -1.13
C ARG A 304 -6.61 28.08 -2.17
N VAL A 305 -7.22 27.44 -3.18
CA VAL A 305 -6.48 26.76 -4.26
C VAL A 305 -5.72 27.78 -5.11
N ASP A 306 -6.32 28.92 -5.43
CA ASP A 306 -5.65 29.99 -6.17
C ASP A 306 -4.46 30.56 -5.38
N GLU A 307 -4.62 30.80 -4.08
CA GLU A 307 -3.52 31.26 -3.22
C GLU A 307 -2.36 30.25 -3.15
N LEU A 308 -2.68 28.96 -3.01
CA LEU A 308 -1.70 27.88 -3.01
C LEU A 308 -0.98 27.77 -4.36
N SER A 309 -1.72 27.88 -5.47
CA SER A 309 -1.17 27.86 -6.82
C SER A 309 -0.18 29.00 -7.03
N GLU A 310 -0.54 30.23 -6.64
CA GLU A 310 0.38 31.37 -6.72
C GLU A 310 1.63 31.19 -5.85
N ARG A 311 1.49 30.54 -4.68
CA ARG A 311 2.61 30.26 -3.78
C ARG A 311 3.58 29.26 -4.42
N VAL A 312 3.05 28.21 -5.02
CA VAL A 312 3.85 27.21 -5.77
C VAL A 312 4.57 27.89 -6.93
N ASP A 313 3.90 28.71 -7.72
CA ASP A 313 4.52 29.43 -8.84
C ASP A 313 5.64 30.38 -8.39
N ARG A 314 5.49 31.01 -7.21
CA ARG A 314 6.56 31.83 -6.61
C ARG A 314 7.73 30.96 -6.17
N GLN A 315 7.49 29.79 -5.58
CA GLN A 315 8.54 28.87 -5.16
C GLN A 315 9.30 28.30 -6.35
N THR A 316 8.61 27.90 -7.42
CA THR A 316 9.25 27.42 -8.66
C THR A 316 10.18 28.48 -9.24
N ARG A 317 9.71 29.73 -9.36
CA ARG A 317 10.55 30.85 -9.83
C ARG A 317 11.76 31.11 -8.92
N LEU A 318 11.61 30.96 -7.60
CA LEU A 318 12.72 31.09 -6.66
C LEU A 318 13.76 29.98 -6.89
N ILE A 319 13.33 28.74 -7.02
CA ILE A 319 14.21 27.58 -7.26
C ILE A 319 14.96 27.75 -8.58
N GLU A 320 14.28 28.19 -9.64
CA GLU A 320 14.93 28.47 -10.93
C GLU A 320 16.01 29.56 -10.79
N SER A 321 15.73 30.64 -10.06
CA SER A 321 16.71 31.70 -9.80
C SER A 321 17.90 31.21 -8.96
N GLN A 322 17.67 30.31 -7.99
CA GLN A 322 18.72 29.71 -7.18
C GLN A 322 19.59 28.79 -8.02
N ARG A 323 19.00 28.00 -8.91
CA ARG A 323 19.72 27.13 -9.84
C ARG A 323 20.63 27.94 -10.76
N GLU A 324 20.12 29.04 -11.32
CA GLU A 324 20.92 29.94 -12.17
C GLU A 324 22.08 30.57 -11.38
N LEU A 325 21.84 31.00 -10.14
CA LEU A 325 22.89 31.57 -9.29
C LEU A 325 23.97 30.54 -8.94
N ILE A 326 23.58 29.29 -8.65
CA ILE A 326 24.52 28.19 -8.42
C ILE A 326 25.35 27.91 -9.67
N GLU A 327 24.73 27.84 -10.86
CA GLU A 327 25.42 27.66 -12.13
C GLU A 327 26.45 28.79 -12.37
N GLN A 328 26.09 30.05 -12.10
CA GLN A 328 27.01 31.18 -12.19
C GLN A 328 28.19 31.08 -11.21
N LEU A 329 27.95 30.70 -9.95
CA LEU A 329 29.00 30.51 -8.95
C LEU A 329 29.95 29.36 -9.32
N VAL A 330 29.42 28.26 -9.85
CA VAL A 330 30.21 27.12 -10.32
C VAL A 330 31.10 27.54 -11.50
N ASP A 331 30.57 28.32 -12.44
CA ASP A 331 31.33 28.82 -13.58
C ASP A 331 32.42 29.82 -13.18
N GLU A 332 32.17 30.66 -12.17
CA GLU A 332 33.15 31.60 -11.62
C GLU A 332 34.28 30.85 -10.87
N LEU A 333 33.93 29.82 -10.08
CA LEU A 333 34.91 28.93 -9.44
C LEU A 333 35.74 28.14 -10.46
N ARG A 334 35.16 27.75 -11.60
CA ARG A 334 35.88 27.07 -12.68
C ARG A 334 36.81 27.99 -13.47
N ARG A 335 36.48 29.28 -13.60
CA ARG A 335 37.32 30.29 -14.29
C ARG A 335 38.42 30.87 -13.39
N GLY A 336 38.26 30.81 -12.07
CA GLY A 336 39.22 31.30 -11.08
C GLY A 336 40.36 30.32 -10.74
N ARG A 337 40.45 29.18 -11.42
CA ARG A 337 41.44 28.12 -11.23
C ARG A 337 42.24 27.89 -12.52
#